data_AF-A0A1B9YFM2-F1
#
_entry.id   AF-A0A1B9YFM2-F1
#
_cell.length_a   1.000
_cell.length_b   1.000
_cell.length_c   1.000
_cell.angle_alpha   90.00
_cell.angle_beta   90.00
_cell.angle_gamma   90.00
#
_symmetry.space_group_name_H-M   'P 1'
#
loop_
_entity.id
_entity.type
_entity.pdbx_description
1 polymer ?
#
loop_
_entity_poly.entity_id
_entity_poly.type
_entity_poly.pdbx_seq_one_letter_code
_entity_poly.pdbx_strand_id
1 'polypeptide(L)'
;MHRSIMTAFCDVLRTSQLPPMTVMNLAASALGAVYKEVADQHRSDGGCPCGWKPSPRTDIAALQAALAASIEAVPSADLRIMQAVGRA
;
A
#
# COMPACT_ATOMS: atom_id res chain seq x y z
N MET A 1 -4.01 8.65 1.26
CA MET A 1 -2.85 7.84 0.84
C MET A 1 -2.95 7.36 -0.61
N HIS A 2 -4.07 6.75 -1.05
CA HIS A 2 -4.24 6.24 -2.43
C HIS A 2 -3.83 7.24 -3.54
N ARG A 3 -4.33 8.48 -3.51
CA ARG A 3 -3.98 9.50 -4.51
C ARG A 3 -2.47 9.78 -4.58
N SER A 4 -1.81 9.94 -3.43
CA SER A 4 -0.36 10.20 -3.36
C SER A 4 0.45 9.03 -3.93
N ILE A 5 0.03 7.79 -3.65
CA ILE A 5 0.66 6.58 -4.21
C ILE A 5 0.47 6.54 -5.73
N MET A 6 -0.75 6.80 -6.24
CA MET A 6 -0.99 6.80 -7.68
C MET A 6 -0.23 7.90 -8.41
N THR A 7 -0.09 9.09 -7.81
CA THR A 7 0.76 10.16 -8.37
C THR A 7 2.21 9.69 -8.48
N ALA A 8 2.81 9.19 -7.39
CA ALA A 8 4.18 8.69 -7.42
C ALA A 8 4.37 7.53 -8.41
N PHE A 9 3.42 6.60 -8.46
CA PHE A 9 3.43 5.47 -9.39
C PHE A 9 3.41 5.93 -10.86
N CYS A 10 2.50 6.84 -11.22
CA CYS A 10 2.40 7.41 -12.56
C CYS A 10 3.66 8.22 -12.94
N ASP A 11 4.26 8.92 -11.98
CA ASP A 11 5.49 9.67 -12.21
C ASP A 11 6.69 8.74 -12.50
N VAL A 12 6.81 7.63 -11.78
CA VAL A 12 7.84 6.61 -12.04
C VAL A 12 7.59 5.92 -13.38
N LEU A 13 6.35 5.56 -13.71
CA LEU A 13 6.03 4.98 -15.02
C LEU A 13 6.44 5.91 -16.17
N ARG A 14 6.09 7.20 -16.06
CA ARG A 14 6.37 8.21 -17.09
C ARG A 14 7.87 8.44 -17.28
N THR A 15 8.66 8.41 -16.21
CA THR A 15 10.10 8.71 -16.25
C THR A 15 10.97 7.49 -16.56
N SER A 16 10.56 6.29 -16.14
CA SER A 16 11.35 5.06 -16.29
C SER A 16 10.97 4.19 -17.50
N GLN A 17 9.75 4.36 -18.05
CA GLN A 17 9.16 3.49 -19.08
C GLN A 17 9.12 1.99 -18.71
N LEU A 18 9.19 1.67 -17.42
CA LEU A 18 9.11 0.29 -16.94
C LEU A 18 7.68 -0.26 -16.99
N PRO A 19 7.49 -1.59 -17.11
CA PRO A 19 6.18 -2.20 -16.97
C PRO A 19 5.55 -1.93 -15.60
N PRO A 20 4.21 -1.80 -15.50
CA PRO A 20 3.49 -1.55 -14.24
C PRO A 20 3.90 -2.47 -13.09
N MET A 21 4.00 -3.78 -13.34
CA MET A 21 4.38 -4.74 -12.30
C MET A 21 5.83 -4.61 -11.85
N THR A 22 6.73 -4.14 -12.71
CA THR A 22 8.12 -3.85 -12.32
C THR A 22 8.15 -2.67 -11.35
N VAL A 23 7.37 -1.61 -11.62
CA VAL A 23 7.25 -0.47 -10.70
C VAL A 23 6.61 -0.89 -9.37
N MET A 24 5.59 -1.76 -9.40
CA MET A 24 4.99 -2.32 -8.18
C MET A 24 6.02 -3.12 -7.35
N ASN A 25 6.86 -3.93 -7.99
CA ASN A 25 7.92 -4.69 -7.31
C ASN A 25 8.99 -3.76 -6.69
N LEU A 26 9.36 -2.69 -7.39
CA LEU A 26 10.27 -1.68 -6.85
C LEU A 26 9.65 -0.97 -5.64
N ALA A 27 8.37 -0.59 -5.72
CA ALA A 27 7.64 0.01 -4.61
C ALA A 27 7.55 -0.94 -3.40
N ALA A 28 7.27 -2.22 -3.62
CA ALA A 28 7.27 -3.24 -2.56
C ALA A 28 8.67 -3.40 -1.92
N SER A 29 9.73 -3.36 -2.72
CA SER A 29 11.11 -3.45 -2.23
C SER A 29 11.49 -2.23 -1.38
N ALA A 30 11.11 -1.03 -1.82
CA ALA A 30 11.31 0.21 -1.06
C ALA A 30 10.53 0.18 0.26
N LEU A 31 9.27 -0.28 0.25
CA LEU A 31 8.47 -0.45 1.45
C LEU A 31 9.11 -1.44 2.44
N GLY A 32 9.67 -2.55 1.93
CA GLY A 32 10.40 -3.52 2.75
C GLY A 32 11.68 -2.93 3.40
N ALA A 33 12.40 -2.07 2.68
CA ALA A 33 13.55 -1.35 3.23
C ALA A 33 13.13 -0.39 4.35
N VAL A 34 12.08 0.42 4.13
CA VAL A 34 11.50 1.29 5.17
C VAL A 34 11.06 0.48 6.38
N TYR A 35 10.34 -0.63 6.17
CA TYR A 35 9.93 -1.51 7.26
C TYR A 35 11.14 -1.96 8.09
N LYS A 36 12.22 -2.41 7.43
CA LYS A 36 13.43 -2.87 8.12
C LYS A 36 14.07 -1.75 8.94
N GLU A 37 14.24 -0.56 8.36
CA GLU A 37 14.81 0.59 9.06
C GLU A 37 14.00 0.97 10.31
N VAL A 38 12.68 1.01 10.19
CA VAL A 38 11.79 1.31 11.32
C VAL A 38 11.85 0.17 12.35
N ALA A 39 11.81 -1.09 11.93
CA ALA A 39 11.92 -2.23 12.82
C ALA A 39 13.24 -2.27 13.61
N ASP A 40 14.36 -1.94 12.96
CA ASP A 40 15.67 -1.89 13.59
C ASP A 40 15.73 -0.80 14.67
N GLN A 41 15.14 0.38 14.41
CA GLN A 41 15.02 1.47 15.41
C GLN A 41 14.16 1.08 16.62
N HIS A 42 13.25 0.12 16.48
CA HIS A 42 12.40 -0.34 17.58
C HIS A 42 13.04 -1.48 18.38
N ARG A 43 14.12 -2.07 17.86
CA ARG A 43 14.89 -3.14 18.51
C ARG A 43 16.10 -2.63 19.28
N SER A 44 16.48 -1.36 19.14
CA SER A 44 17.61 -0.76 19.84
C SER A 44 17.35 -0.64 21.35
N ASP A 45 18.44 -0.70 22.12
CA ASP A 45 18.41 -0.63 23.58
C ASP A 45 17.75 0.66 24.05
N GLY A 46 16.68 0.50 24.82
CA GLY A 46 15.78 1.58 25.23
C GLY A 46 14.32 1.27 24.90
N GLY A 47 14.07 0.50 23.82
CA GLY A 47 12.74 0.08 23.38
C GLY A 47 11.82 1.26 23.01
N CYS A 48 11.24 1.24 21.81
CA CYS A 48 10.24 2.26 21.49
C CYS A 48 9.07 2.19 22.50
N PRO A 49 8.68 3.30 23.18
CA PRO A 49 7.58 3.30 24.13
C PRO A 49 6.21 3.11 23.44
N CYS A 50 6.18 3.12 22.11
CA CYS A 50 5.00 2.87 21.30
C CYS A 50 4.43 1.44 21.43
N GLY A 51 5.18 0.51 22.02
CA GLY A 51 4.70 -0.85 22.33
C GLY A 51 4.65 -1.82 21.14
N TRP A 52 4.93 -1.35 19.92
CA TRP A 52 5.09 -2.23 18.75
C TRP A 52 6.39 -3.03 18.86
N LYS A 53 6.28 -4.36 18.73
CA LYS A 53 7.41 -5.30 18.73
C LYS A 53 7.52 -5.92 17.33
N PRO A 54 8.50 -5.49 16.50
CA PRO A 54 8.58 -5.91 15.11
C PRO A 54 8.75 -7.42 14.96
N SER A 55 7.81 -8.05 14.27
CA SER A 55 7.80 -9.47 13.93
C SER A 55 7.67 -9.60 12.42
N PRO A 56 8.78 -9.80 11.67
CA PRO A 56 8.74 -9.82 10.21
C PRO A 56 7.71 -10.78 9.64
N ARG A 57 7.57 -11.96 10.24
CA ARG A 57 6.56 -12.94 9.82
C ARG A 57 5.13 -12.41 9.97
N THR A 58 4.81 -11.84 11.12
CA THR A 58 3.44 -11.37 11.43
C THR A 58 3.12 -10.08 10.68
N ASP A 59 4.07 -9.14 10.66
CA ASP A 59 3.89 -7.84 10.05
C ASP A 59 3.74 -7.95 8.52
N ILE A 60 4.57 -8.76 7.86
CA ILE A 60 4.46 -8.98 6.41
C ILE A 60 3.16 -9.71 6.06
N ALA A 61 2.74 -10.70 6.86
CA ALA A 61 1.45 -11.37 6.67
C ALA A 61 0.28 -10.39 6.79
N ALA A 62 0.32 -9.46 7.74
CA ALA A 62 -0.70 -8.42 7.89
C ALA A 62 -0.73 -7.46 6.68
N LEU A 63 0.44 -7.07 6.15
CA LEU A 63 0.52 -6.25 4.94
C LEU A 63 -0.04 -6.97 3.70
N GLN A 64 0.27 -8.26 3.54
CA GLN A 64 -0.28 -9.09 2.47
C GLN A 64 -1.80 -9.22 2.59
N ALA A 65 -2.32 -9.44 3.80
CA ALA A 65 -3.75 -9.51 4.05
C ALA A 65 -4.45 -8.17 3.76
N ALA A 66 -3.87 -7.04 4.16
CA ALA A 66 -4.40 -5.72 3.85
C ALA A 66 -4.44 -5.44 2.34
N LEU A 67 -3.39 -5.85 1.61
CA LEU A 67 -3.34 -5.74 0.15
C LEU A 67 -4.43 -6.58 -0.51
N ALA A 68 -4.57 -7.85 -0.11
CA ALA A 68 -5.60 -8.74 -0.64
C ALA A 68 -7.01 -8.18 -0.40
N ALA A 69 -7.30 -7.74 0.82
CA ALA A 69 -8.59 -7.15 1.17
C ALA A 69 -8.91 -5.89 0.34
N SER A 70 -7.91 -5.10 -0.03
CA SER A 70 -8.11 -3.91 -0.86
C SER A 70 -8.49 -4.20 -2.32
N ILE A 71 -8.11 -5.39 -2.83
CA ILE A 71 -8.46 -5.87 -4.17
C ILE A 71 -9.87 -6.45 -4.18
N GLU A 72 -10.23 -7.16 -3.11
CA GLU A 72 -11.55 -7.80 -2.95
C GLU A 72 -12.65 -6.80 -2.56
N ALA A 73 -12.27 -5.61 -2.07
CA ALA A 73 -13.21 -4.54 -1.76
C ALA A 73 -13.92 -4.05 -3.04
N VAL A 74 -15.04 -4.68 -3.37
CA VAL A 74 -15.98 -4.19 -4.39
C VAL A 74 -16.48 -2.83 -3.91
N PRO A 75 -16.28 -1.73 -4.67
CA PRO A 75 -17.00 -0.50 -4.40
C PRO A 75 -18.47 -0.83 -4.53
N SER A 76 -19.24 -0.74 -3.44
CA SER A 76 -20.69 -0.78 -3.53
C SER A 76 -21.15 0.48 -4.27
N ALA A 77 -21.11 0.44 -5.60
CA ALA A 77 -21.94 1.32 -6.41
C ALA A 77 -23.37 0.84 -6.16
N ASP A 78 -24.01 1.37 -5.12
CA ASP A 78 -25.45 1.23 -4.98
C ASP A 78 -26.08 1.97 -6.15
N LEU A 79 -26.34 1.22 -7.24
CA LEU A 79 -26.99 1.70 -8.45
C LEU A 79 -28.38 2.30 -8.16
N ARG A 80 -28.95 2.05 -6.98
CA ARG A 80 -30.22 2.64 -6.53
C ARG A 80 -30.09 4.12 -6.15
N ILE A 81 -28.87 4.61 -5.90
CA ILE A 81 -28.61 6.01 -5.51
C ILE A 81 -28.03 6.81 -6.69
N MET A 82 -27.65 6.14 -7.79
CA MET A 82 -27.18 6.83 -8.98
C MET A 82 -28.36 7.53 -9.69
N GLN A 83 -28.31 8.86 -9.76
CA GLN A 83 -29.22 9.64 -10.59
C GLN A 83 -29.04 9.26 -12.06
N ALA A 84 -30.12 8.85 -12.72
CA ALA A 84 -30.13 8.67 -14.16
C ALA A 84 -30.01 10.03 -14.87
N VAL A 85 -28.90 10.25 -15.58
CA VAL A 85 -28.62 11.49 -16.31
C VAL A 85 -29.01 11.39 -17.80
N GLY A 86 -29.62 10.28 -18.22
CA GLY A 86 -30.09 10.06 -19.58
C GLY A 86 -31.52 10.56 -19.81
N ARG A 87 -31.80 11.16 -20.97
CA ARG A 87 -33.17 11.41 -21.46
C ARG A 87 -33.36 10.64 -22.78
N ALA A 88 -34.49 9.95 -22.91
CA ALA A 88 -34.93 9.27 -24.14
C ALA A 88 -35.75 10.23 -25.02
#